data_AF-A0A6A0A138-F1
#
_entry.id   AF-A0A6A0A138-F1
#
_cell.length_a   1.000
_cell.length_b   1.000
_cell.length_c   1.000
_cell.angle_alpha   90.00
_cell.angle_beta   90.00
_cell.angle_gamma   90.00
#
_symmetry.space_group_name_H-M   'P 1'
#
loop_
_entity.id
_entity.type
_entity.pdbx_description
1 polymer ?
#
loop_
_entity_poly.entity_id
_entity_poly.type
_entity_poly.pdbx_seq_one_letter_code
_entity_poly.pdbx_strand_id
1 'polypeptide(L)'
;WGLGAAPEAPPTPDAKPGRNNCHAAPQIRQIHELLTSEFAPLELCRRMAPLLAKLGETTHSMSASSPVKEVALGQYVNQLKQVTVLRLLKQLSEVFSSLKISTLESLVPFMPLSEVEAVVVDAVKCEYLQMRIDHRQGTLHFGSQQLESEQVCSHLQLLSQRLSKAVAMERAGAVSAAQAAKKAEIVALALENTEALHSLAHARKLMIEKRKEDAENALLEAERESQRLREQQEQDAARLAERRAKEDALRREKDRIEAELQEQEKQELMAMMEARMKSGKVGSKLAAVMKGAEGKELDRDTILREAQAERLKEQQELERKMTKVARQLDHLERARREEEAPVLARLAAEREAEERALYEESVRQEAVRHRAGWEQDMADRVRILKTLDDKAVFEAQVIARRREEFEEYRRQQLAKQAQRRAQRRAEITSQRIERFLEQCRKEVAVRVADIEAEEAARLKEEKKKVGDPDVQDGLRGAVVLNAVLDMANVVKRPSHISASAKKLCHGCKYSKSGVLQLRALFDEVE
;
A
#
# COMPACT_ATOMS: atom_id res chain seq x y z
N TRP A 1 14.44 -22.03 1.38
CA TRP A 1 14.95 -20.90 2.17
C TRP A 1 14.71 -21.02 3.68
N GLY A 2 13.89 -21.96 4.20
CA GLY A 2 13.73 -22.17 5.65
C GLY A 2 13.08 -21.00 6.40
N LEU A 3 12.65 -19.96 5.70
CA LEU A 3 11.96 -18.81 6.26
C LEU A 3 10.48 -19.15 6.39
N GLY A 4 9.94 -19.06 7.61
CA GLY A 4 8.52 -19.23 7.89
C GLY A 4 7.65 -18.02 7.53
N ALA A 5 8.29 -16.91 7.13
CA ALA A 5 7.63 -15.69 6.67
C ALA A 5 8.18 -15.28 5.30
N ALA A 6 7.33 -14.69 4.46
CA ALA A 6 7.77 -14.07 3.23
C ALA A 6 8.76 -12.94 3.57
N PRO A 7 9.97 -12.90 2.96
CA PRO A 7 10.86 -11.79 3.14
C PRO A 7 10.25 -10.56 2.45
N GLU A 8 9.64 -9.68 3.22
CA GLU A 8 9.22 -8.37 2.75
C GLU A 8 10.47 -7.50 2.49
N ALA A 9 10.45 -6.71 1.43
CA ALA A 9 11.43 -5.64 1.28
C ALA A 9 11.31 -4.75 2.54
N PRO A 10 12.40 -4.47 3.27
CA PRO A 10 12.30 -3.82 4.58
C PRO A 10 11.55 -2.50 4.44
N PRO A 11 10.43 -2.28 5.17
CA PRO A 11 9.62 -1.08 5.03
C PRO A 11 10.25 0.17 5.68
N THR A 12 11.53 0.16 6.07
CA THR A 12 12.16 1.30 6.75
C THR A 12 13.67 1.39 6.49
N PRO A 13 14.24 2.61 6.51
CA PRO A 13 15.68 2.84 6.66
C PRO A 13 16.23 2.37 8.04
N ASP A 14 15.36 1.90 8.95
CA ASP A 14 15.66 1.53 10.33
C ASP A 14 15.95 0.04 10.56
N ALA A 15 16.04 -0.75 9.49
CA ALA A 15 16.74 -2.03 9.60
C ALA A 15 18.19 -1.71 9.97
N LYS A 16 18.50 -1.72 11.29
CA LYS A 16 19.84 -1.55 11.84
C LYS A 16 20.77 -2.28 10.89
N PRO A 17 21.75 -1.61 10.26
CA PRO A 17 22.63 -2.27 9.32
C PRO A 17 23.13 -3.50 10.06
N GLY A 18 22.77 -4.68 9.57
CA GLY A 18 23.31 -5.92 10.13
C GLY A 18 24.82 -5.71 10.23
N ARG A 19 25.48 -6.30 11.24
CA ARG A 19 26.91 -6.09 11.59
C ARG A 19 27.92 -6.17 10.41
N ASN A 20 27.47 -6.44 9.19
CA ASN A 20 28.22 -6.81 8.00
C ASN A 20 28.26 -5.73 6.90
N ASN A 21 27.57 -4.57 7.01
CA ASN A 21 27.59 -3.54 5.95
C ASN A 21 28.97 -2.86 5.78
N CYS A 22 29.91 -3.10 6.71
CA CYS A 22 31.30 -2.65 6.66
C CYS A 22 32.17 -3.42 5.64
N HIS A 23 31.72 -4.59 5.16
CA HIS A 23 32.47 -5.42 4.19
C HIS A 23 32.12 -5.13 2.72
N ALA A 24 31.08 -4.34 2.45
CA ALA A 24 30.70 -3.97 1.10
C ALA A 24 31.68 -2.94 0.49
N ALA A 25 31.91 -3.05 -0.82
CA ALA A 25 32.71 -2.11 -1.59
C ALA A 25 32.20 -0.66 -1.40
N PRO A 26 33.09 0.35 -1.37
CA PRO A 26 32.72 1.72 -1.05
C PRO A 26 31.66 2.29 -1.99
N GLN A 27 31.65 1.86 -3.26
CA GLN A 27 30.65 2.26 -4.26
C GLN A 27 29.25 1.77 -3.89
N ILE A 28 29.11 0.52 -3.44
CA ILE A 28 27.83 -0.07 -3.05
C ILE A 28 27.31 0.59 -1.77
N ARG A 29 28.21 0.89 -0.83
CA ARG A 29 27.86 1.64 0.38
C ARG A 29 27.33 3.02 0.05
N GLN A 30 27.97 3.71 -0.89
CA GLN A 30 27.53 5.03 -1.35
C GLN A 30 26.17 4.97 -2.06
N ILE A 31 25.91 3.95 -2.88
CA ILE A 31 24.58 3.73 -3.50
C ILE A 31 23.51 3.51 -2.41
N HIS A 32 23.82 2.69 -1.41
CA HIS A 32 22.90 2.45 -0.28
C HIS A 32 22.59 3.73 0.48
N GLU A 33 23.61 4.51 0.84
CA GLU A 33 23.46 5.79 1.56
C GLU A 33 22.63 6.81 0.77
N LEU A 34 22.85 6.92 -0.54
CA LEU A 34 22.06 7.76 -1.45
C LEU A 34 20.58 7.36 -1.52
N LEU A 35 20.27 6.06 -1.50
CA LEU A 35 18.89 5.57 -1.63
C LEU A 35 18.14 5.58 -0.28
N THR A 36 18.84 5.35 0.83
CA THR A 36 18.20 5.15 2.15
C THR A 36 18.21 6.41 3.01
N SER A 37 19.38 7.01 3.19
CA SER A 37 19.62 8.04 4.22
C SER A 37 19.56 9.46 3.68
N GLU A 38 20.13 9.72 2.51
CA GLU A 38 20.22 11.08 1.98
C GLU A 38 18.92 11.58 1.34
N PHE A 39 18.58 12.84 1.63
CA PHE A 39 17.45 13.55 1.04
C PHE A 39 17.96 14.71 0.15
N ALA A 40 18.13 14.45 -1.14
CA ALA A 40 18.67 15.40 -2.10
C ALA A 40 18.05 15.19 -3.50
N PRO A 41 16.76 15.55 -3.69
CA PRO A 41 16.01 15.18 -4.89
C PRO A 41 16.64 15.69 -6.20
N LEU A 42 17.20 16.89 -6.21
CA LEU A 42 17.76 17.46 -7.45
C LEU A 42 19.13 16.86 -7.84
N GLU A 43 19.86 16.30 -6.88
CA GLU A 43 21.23 15.80 -7.10
C GLU A 43 21.32 14.27 -7.14
N LEU A 44 20.31 13.55 -6.63
CA LEU A 44 20.30 12.10 -6.47
C LEU A 44 20.69 11.38 -7.77
N CYS A 45 19.97 11.63 -8.86
CA CYS A 45 20.22 10.99 -10.14
C CYS A 45 21.57 11.36 -10.77
N ARG A 46 22.05 12.59 -10.56
CA ARG A 46 23.37 13.04 -11.03
C ARG A 46 24.50 12.33 -10.30
N ARG A 47 24.37 12.13 -8.99
CA ARG A 47 25.33 11.39 -8.16
C ARG A 47 25.26 9.88 -8.40
N MET A 48 24.08 9.35 -8.69
CA MET A 48 23.86 7.92 -8.95
C MET A 48 24.38 7.47 -10.32
N ALA A 49 24.23 8.30 -11.37
CA ALA A 49 24.65 7.97 -12.73
C ALA A 49 26.09 7.41 -12.86
N PRO A 50 27.14 8.06 -12.33
CA PRO A 50 28.51 7.54 -12.41
C PRO A 50 28.73 6.27 -11.56
N LEU A 51 27.94 6.05 -10.51
CA LEU A 51 28.04 4.85 -9.66
C LEU A 51 27.41 3.63 -10.36
N LEU A 52 26.27 3.81 -11.03
CA LEU A 52 25.61 2.76 -11.80
C LEU A 52 26.45 2.33 -13.02
N ALA A 53 27.13 3.27 -13.68
CA ALA A 53 28.04 2.95 -14.78
C ALA A 53 29.21 2.06 -14.29
N LYS A 54 29.85 2.43 -13.18
CA LYS A 54 30.92 1.64 -12.55
C LYS A 54 30.43 0.27 -12.09
N LEU A 55 29.20 0.17 -11.60
CA LEU A 55 28.62 -1.09 -11.13
C LEU A 55 28.37 -2.09 -12.27
N GLY A 56 28.09 -1.59 -13.48
CA GLY A 56 27.92 -2.40 -14.68
C GLY A 56 29.19 -3.16 -15.08
N GLU A 57 30.36 -2.59 -14.79
CA GLU A 57 31.67 -3.16 -15.11
C GLU A 57 32.23 -4.08 -14.01
N THR A 58 31.69 -3.98 -12.78
CA THR A 58 32.18 -4.76 -11.64
C THR A 58 31.63 -6.18 -11.58
N THR A 59 32.53 -7.15 -11.56
CA THR A 59 32.27 -8.55 -11.19
C THR A 59 32.81 -8.81 -9.79
N HIS A 60 32.03 -9.47 -8.94
CA HIS A 60 32.46 -9.81 -7.58
C HIS A 60 32.66 -11.33 -7.45
N SER A 61 33.87 -11.74 -7.07
CA SER A 61 34.17 -13.14 -6.75
C SER A 61 33.73 -13.42 -5.31
N MET A 62 32.90 -14.45 -5.13
CA MET A 62 32.37 -14.81 -3.82
C MET A 62 33.35 -15.70 -3.04
N SER A 63 33.19 -15.76 -1.72
CA SER A 63 33.97 -16.65 -0.83
C SER A 63 33.83 -18.13 -1.23
N ALA A 64 34.89 -18.91 -0.99
CA ALA A 64 35.02 -20.32 -1.39
C ALA A 64 33.91 -21.27 -0.85
N SER A 65 33.12 -20.82 0.12
CA SER A 65 31.98 -21.56 0.69
C SER A 65 30.67 -21.37 -0.10
N SER A 66 30.63 -20.48 -1.09
CA SER A 66 29.43 -20.22 -1.90
C SER A 66 29.41 -21.11 -3.16
N PRO A 67 28.24 -21.66 -3.55
CA PRO A 67 28.11 -22.44 -4.79
C PRO A 67 28.29 -21.60 -6.07
N VAL A 68 28.25 -20.26 -5.98
CA VAL A 68 28.43 -19.33 -7.11
C VAL A 68 29.80 -18.65 -7.00
N LYS A 69 30.66 -18.87 -8.00
CA LYS A 69 32.06 -18.39 -8.02
C LYS A 69 32.20 -16.89 -8.32
N GLU A 70 31.38 -16.37 -9.23
CA GLU A 70 31.40 -14.96 -9.65
C GLU A 70 29.98 -14.47 -9.90
N VAL A 71 29.65 -13.28 -9.39
CA VAL A 71 28.36 -12.62 -9.63
C VAL A 71 28.61 -11.34 -10.43
N ALA A 72 28.03 -11.28 -11.63
CA ALA A 72 28.00 -10.06 -12.43
C ALA A 72 26.98 -9.09 -11.82
N LEU A 73 27.43 -7.94 -11.31
CA LEU A 73 26.55 -6.94 -10.71
C LEU A 73 25.73 -6.16 -11.75
N GLY A 74 26.13 -6.23 -13.02
CA GLY A 74 25.44 -5.59 -14.15
C GLY A 74 23.97 -6.00 -14.30
N GLN A 75 23.60 -7.22 -13.91
CA GLN A 75 22.22 -7.70 -14.00
C GLN A 75 21.22 -6.92 -13.14
N TYR A 76 21.70 -6.23 -12.08
CA TYR A 76 20.87 -5.46 -11.16
C TYR A 76 20.77 -3.98 -11.52
N VAL A 77 21.56 -3.52 -12.49
CA VAL A 77 21.66 -2.08 -12.83
C VAL A 77 20.30 -1.54 -13.30
N ASN A 78 19.54 -2.31 -14.07
CA ASN A 78 18.23 -1.88 -14.57
C ASN A 78 17.21 -1.70 -13.43
N GLN A 79 17.15 -2.65 -12.50
CA GLN A 79 16.27 -2.55 -11.33
C GLN A 79 16.72 -1.41 -10.41
N LEU A 80 18.03 -1.20 -10.25
CA LEU A 80 18.56 -0.06 -9.49
C LEU A 80 18.22 1.29 -10.13
N LYS A 81 18.24 1.40 -11.45
CA LYS A 81 17.77 2.61 -12.16
C LYS A 81 16.30 2.89 -11.84
N GLN A 82 15.44 1.88 -11.92
CA GLN A 82 14.01 2.01 -11.59
C GLN A 82 13.80 2.42 -10.13
N VAL A 83 14.47 1.76 -9.18
CA VAL A 83 14.39 2.10 -7.75
C VAL A 83 14.91 3.52 -7.47
N THR A 84 15.96 3.95 -8.18
CA THR A 84 16.48 5.32 -8.07
C THR A 84 15.44 6.35 -8.52
N VAL A 85 14.75 6.10 -9.65
CA VAL A 85 13.67 6.97 -10.13
C VAL A 85 12.49 6.98 -9.17
N LEU A 86 12.09 5.82 -8.64
CA LEU A 86 11.04 5.73 -7.61
C LEU A 86 11.40 6.52 -6.35
N ARG A 87 12.65 6.41 -5.87
CA ARG A 87 13.14 7.17 -4.73
C ARG A 87 13.18 8.66 -5.02
N LEU A 88 13.62 9.07 -6.20
CA LEU A 88 13.59 10.45 -6.66
C LEU A 88 12.16 11.01 -6.63
N LEU A 89 11.20 10.30 -7.24
CA LEU A 89 9.80 10.71 -7.29
C LEU A 89 9.19 10.84 -5.90
N LYS A 90 9.53 9.92 -4.97
CA LYS A 90 9.12 10.02 -3.57
C LYS A 90 9.66 11.30 -2.92
N GLN A 91 10.96 11.57 -3.05
CA GLN A 91 11.56 12.81 -2.51
C GLN A 91 10.96 14.07 -3.14
N LEU A 92 10.71 14.06 -4.45
CA LEU A 92 10.09 15.19 -5.15
C LEU A 92 8.66 15.44 -4.65
N SER A 93 7.88 14.39 -4.37
CA SER A 93 6.51 14.52 -3.87
C SER A 93 6.40 15.13 -2.48
N GLU A 94 7.46 15.03 -1.66
CA GLU A 94 7.50 15.63 -0.32
C GLU A 94 7.81 17.14 -0.37
N VAL A 95 8.46 17.63 -1.44
CA VAL A 95 8.92 19.03 -1.55
C VAL A 95 8.08 19.85 -2.53
N PHE A 96 7.63 19.25 -3.63
CA PHE A 96 6.96 19.93 -4.72
C PHE A 96 5.50 19.51 -4.83
N SER A 97 4.61 20.49 -5.03
CA SER A 97 3.20 20.23 -5.38
C SER A 97 3.00 19.99 -6.88
N SER A 98 3.80 20.64 -7.72
CA SER A 98 3.73 20.49 -9.17
C SER A 98 5.11 20.66 -9.82
N LEU A 99 5.41 19.88 -10.84
CA LEU A 99 6.68 19.86 -11.56
C LEU A 99 6.44 19.80 -13.07
N LYS A 100 7.29 20.42 -13.88
CA LYS A 100 7.22 20.25 -15.35
C LYS A 100 7.85 18.92 -15.77
N ILE A 101 7.26 18.25 -16.76
CA ILE A 101 7.78 16.99 -17.31
C ILE A 101 9.19 17.20 -17.90
N SER A 102 9.45 18.35 -18.55
CA SER A 102 10.78 18.69 -19.07
C SER A 102 11.85 18.86 -17.98
N THR A 103 11.45 19.30 -16.78
CA THR A 103 12.36 19.34 -15.63
C THR A 103 12.67 17.94 -15.13
N LEU A 104 11.67 17.05 -15.07
CA LEU A 104 11.89 15.65 -14.71
C LEU A 104 12.86 14.95 -15.69
N GLU A 105 12.71 15.20 -16.99
CA GLU A 105 13.62 14.71 -18.03
C GLU A 105 15.07 15.19 -17.78
N SER A 106 15.27 16.47 -17.45
CA SER A 106 16.60 16.99 -17.13
C SER A 106 17.23 16.40 -15.86
N LEU A 107 16.40 15.93 -14.92
CA LEU A 107 16.85 15.34 -13.66
C LEU A 107 17.28 13.88 -13.79
N VAL A 108 16.77 13.14 -14.78
CA VAL A 108 17.06 11.72 -14.99
C VAL A 108 17.89 11.52 -16.27
N PRO A 109 19.22 11.68 -16.23
CA PRO A 109 20.06 11.64 -17.43
C PRO A 109 20.31 10.23 -18.00
N PHE A 110 20.02 9.17 -17.25
CA PHE A 110 20.39 7.78 -17.60
C PHE A 110 19.23 6.91 -18.08
N MET A 111 18.01 7.46 -18.17
CA MET A 111 16.80 6.75 -18.56
C MET A 111 15.94 7.65 -19.46
N PRO A 112 15.44 7.16 -20.61
CA PRO A 112 14.59 7.96 -21.49
C PRO A 112 13.23 8.24 -20.85
N LEU A 113 12.58 9.33 -21.28
CA LEU A 113 11.30 9.76 -20.71
C LEU A 113 10.22 8.67 -20.76
N SER A 114 10.15 7.86 -21.82
CA SER A 114 9.17 6.77 -21.95
C SER A 114 9.28 5.72 -20.84
N GLU A 115 10.50 5.37 -20.44
CA GLU A 115 10.74 4.42 -19.34
C GLU A 115 10.44 5.07 -17.98
N VAL A 116 10.80 6.35 -17.81
CA VAL A 116 10.47 7.11 -16.59
C VAL A 116 8.95 7.20 -16.41
N GLU A 117 8.22 7.47 -17.49
CA GLU A 117 6.75 7.54 -17.48
C GLU A 117 6.12 6.18 -17.15
N ALA A 118 6.65 5.08 -17.66
CA ALA A 118 6.20 3.74 -17.28
C ALA A 118 6.39 3.47 -15.78
N VAL A 119 7.56 3.81 -15.23
CA VAL A 119 7.84 3.69 -13.78
C VAL A 119 6.89 4.58 -12.96
N VAL A 120 6.59 5.78 -13.44
CA VAL A 120 5.63 6.70 -12.83
C VAL A 120 4.23 6.08 -12.79
N VAL A 121 3.75 5.51 -13.90
CA VAL A 121 2.42 4.88 -13.99
C VAL A 121 2.35 3.66 -13.08
N ASP A 122 3.39 2.82 -13.06
CA ASP A 122 3.46 1.67 -12.17
C ASP A 122 3.47 2.08 -10.69
N ALA A 123 4.18 3.15 -10.33
CA ALA A 123 4.20 3.69 -8.97
C ALA A 123 2.81 4.17 -8.50
N VAL A 124 2.05 4.79 -9.39
CA VAL A 124 0.67 5.25 -9.11
C VAL A 124 -0.28 4.05 -9.04
N LYS A 125 -0.14 3.07 -9.94
CA LYS A 125 -0.98 1.87 -9.98
C LYS A 125 -0.82 0.99 -8.75
N CYS A 126 0.40 0.87 -8.24
CA CYS A 126 0.70 0.12 -7.01
C CYS A 126 0.44 0.95 -5.73
N GLU A 127 -0.18 2.13 -5.84
CA GLU A 127 -0.48 3.03 -4.73
C GLU A 127 0.75 3.48 -3.92
N TYR A 128 1.95 3.35 -4.48
CA TYR A 128 3.20 3.78 -3.84
C TYR A 128 3.31 5.31 -3.80
N LEU A 129 2.78 5.98 -4.83
CA LEU A 129 2.82 7.43 -4.96
C LEU A 129 1.50 8.00 -5.48
N GLN A 130 1.00 9.05 -4.84
CA GLN A 130 -0.16 9.80 -5.30
C GLN A 130 0.28 10.93 -6.22
N MET A 131 0.02 10.79 -7.53
CA MET A 131 0.43 11.75 -8.55
C MET A 131 -0.55 11.75 -9.73
N ARG A 132 -0.69 12.89 -10.40
CA ARG A 132 -1.45 13.07 -11.65
C ARG A 132 -0.57 13.68 -12.73
N ILE A 133 -0.73 13.21 -13.96
CA ILE A 133 0.03 13.68 -15.12
C ILE A 133 -0.91 14.47 -16.04
N ASP A 134 -0.58 15.72 -16.34
CA ASP A 134 -1.24 16.53 -17.36
C ASP A 134 -0.30 16.71 -18.56
N HIS A 135 -0.53 15.90 -19.60
CA HIS A 135 0.24 16.00 -20.85
C HIS A 135 -0.12 17.25 -21.67
N ARG A 136 -1.30 17.86 -21.48
CA ARG A 136 -1.68 19.07 -22.22
C ARG A 136 -0.86 20.27 -21.76
N GLN A 137 -0.64 20.38 -20.46
CA GLN A 137 0.19 21.43 -19.87
C GLN A 137 1.66 21.02 -19.71
N GLY A 138 1.96 19.73 -19.83
CA GLY A 138 3.30 19.17 -19.62
C GLY A 138 3.73 19.22 -18.15
N THR A 139 2.80 19.00 -17.23
CA THR A 139 3.01 19.12 -15.77
C THR A 139 2.60 17.87 -15.02
N LEU A 140 3.34 17.56 -13.96
CA LEU A 140 3.10 16.54 -12.96
C LEU A 140 2.57 17.23 -11.71
N HIS A 141 1.51 16.70 -11.11
CA HIS A 141 0.92 17.19 -9.87
C HIS A 141 1.08 16.10 -8.81
N PHE A 142 1.74 16.43 -7.70
CA PHE A 142 1.96 15.52 -6.57
C PHE A 142 0.89 15.73 -5.50
N GLY A 143 0.48 14.62 -4.87
CA GLY A 143 -0.52 14.60 -3.81
C GLY A 143 -1.96 14.59 -4.31
N SER A 144 -2.87 14.18 -3.42
CA SER A 144 -4.29 14.42 -3.59
C SER A 144 -4.68 15.65 -2.76
N GLN A 145 -5.38 16.61 -3.37
CA GLN A 145 -6.12 17.62 -2.62
C GLN A 145 -7.40 17.01 -2.02
N GLN A 146 -7.34 15.78 -1.49
CA GLN A 146 -8.47 15.10 -0.88
C GLN A 146 -8.36 15.21 0.63
N LEU A 147 -9.52 15.26 1.29
CA LEU A 147 -9.66 15.35 2.75
C LEU A 147 -9.01 14.17 3.50
N GLU A 148 -8.78 13.04 2.81
CA GLU A 148 -8.20 11.81 3.34
C GLU A 148 -6.66 11.74 3.25
N SER A 149 -5.99 12.86 2.94
CA SER A 149 -4.52 12.88 2.96
C SER A 149 -3.98 12.46 4.34
N GLU A 150 -2.97 11.60 4.38
CA GLU A 150 -2.30 11.14 5.60
C GLU A 150 -1.83 12.32 6.48
N GLN A 151 -1.46 13.44 5.85
CA GLN A 151 -1.13 14.67 6.56
C GLN A 151 -2.33 15.22 7.33
N VAL A 152 -3.52 15.28 6.71
CA VAL A 152 -4.75 15.75 7.35
C VAL A 152 -5.16 14.83 8.50
N CYS A 153 -5.09 13.51 8.30
CA CYS A 153 -5.39 12.52 9.33
C CYS A 153 -4.43 12.60 10.53
N SER A 154 -3.14 12.88 10.28
CA SER A 154 -2.12 12.97 11.33
C SER A 154 -2.07 14.34 12.04
N HIS A 155 -2.76 15.37 11.55
CA HIS A 155 -2.73 16.71 12.15
C HIS A 155 -3.24 16.73 13.60
N LEU A 156 -4.29 15.98 13.94
CA LEU A 156 -4.80 15.91 15.32
C LEU A 156 -3.81 15.23 16.25
N GLN A 157 -3.14 14.18 15.79
CA GLN A 157 -2.10 13.49 16.54
C GLN A 157 -0.89 14.41 16.76
N LEU A 158 -0.44 15.10 15.70
CA LEU A 158 0.67 16.04 15.79
C LEU A 158 0.33 17.21 16.72
N LEU A 159 -0.88 17.77 16.62
CA LEU A 159 -1.36 18.81 17.51
C LEU A 159 -1.37 18.34 18.96
N SER A 160 -1.93 17.15 19.22
CA SER A 160 -1.95 16.55 20.56
C SER A 160 -0.55 16.35 21.13
N GLN A 161 0.39 15.82 20.34
CA GLN A 161 1.78 15.64 20.76
C GLN A 161 2.49 16.98 21.04
N ARG A 162 2.34 17.96 20.15
CA ARG A 162 2.95 19.29 20.28
C ARG A 162 2.38 20.05 21.46
N LEU A 163 1.06 20.00 21.64
CA LEU A 163 0.37 20.61 22.77
C LEU A 163 0.76 19.94 24.08
N SER A 164 0.79 18.61 24.13
CA SER A 164 1.24 17.86 25.32
C SER A 164 2.67 18.23 25.70
N LYS A 165 3.55 18.37 24.71
CA LYS A 165 4.94 18.80 24.93
C LYS A 165 5.01 20.24 25.43
N ALA A 166 4.24 21.16 24.84
CA ALA A 166 4.17 22.56 25.26
C ALA A 166 3.64 22.68 26.70
N VAL A 167 2.53 22.00 27.01
CA VAL A 167 1.96 21.95 28.36
C VAL A 167 2.95 21.35 29.37
N ALA A 168 3.69 20.31 28.98
CA ALA A 168 4.73 19.72 29.83
C ALA A 168 5.90 20.68 30.08
N MET A 169 6.29 21.50 29.10
CA MET A 169 7.33 22.53 29.27
C MET A 169 6.85 23.66 30.20
N GLU A 170 5.65 24.19 29.97
CA GLU A 170 5.08 25.32 30.74
C GLU A 170 4.75 24.93 32.18
N ARG A 171 4.19 23.73 32.40
CA ARG A 171 3.76 23.25 33.71
C ARG A 171 4.70 22.22 34.33
N ALA A 172 5.97 22.18 33.91
CA ALA A 172 6.95 21.19 34.33
C ALA A 172 7.01 21.03 35.86
N GLY A 173 7.00 22.13 36.62
CA GLY A 173 7.05 22.10 38.09
C GLY A 173 5.77 21.57 38.75
N ALA A 174 4.60 22.10 38.36
CA ALA A 174 3.32 21.74 38.99
C ALA A 174 2.83 20.33 38.61
N VAL A 175 3.01 19.93 37.34
CA VAL A 175 2.66 18.58 36.87
C VAL A 175 3.60 17.53 37.47
N SER A 176 4.90 17.84 37.59
CA SER A 176 5.87 16.95 38.25
C SER A 176 5.52 16.72 39.72
N ALA A 177 5.17 17.77 40.46
CA ALA A 177 4.76 17.65 41.87
C ALA A 177 3.47 16.84 42.05
N ALA A 178 2.44 17.11 41.24
CA ALA A 178 1.18 16.35 41.29
C ALA A 178 1.36 14.88 40.86
N GLN A 179 2.21 14.61 39.86
CA GLN A 179 2.55 13.24 39.46
C GLN A 179 3.39 12.52 40.52
N ALA A 180 4.32 13.22 41.18
CA ALA A 180 5.09 12.66 42.28
C ALA A 180 4.20 12.32 43.47
N ALA A 181 3.24 13.18 43.82
CA ALA A 181 2.26 12.91 44.86
C ALA A 181 1.38 11.69 44.53
N LYS A 182 0.84 11.61 43.31
CA LYS A 182 0.07 10.44 42.86
C LYS A 182 0.91 9.15 42.85
N LYS A 183 2.17 9.22 42.41
CA LYS A 183 3.08 8.08 42.47
C LYS A 183 3.34 7.65 43.90
N ALA A 184 3.55 8.59 44.82
CA ALA A 184 3.74 8.30 46.23
C ALA A 184 2.49 7.64 46.85
N GLU A 185 1.28 8.13 46.51
CA GLU A 185 0.02 7.54 46.93
C GLU A 185 -0.16 6.11 46.41
N ILE A 186 0.12 5.86 45.12
CA ILE A 186 0.05 4.52 44.53
C ILE A 186 1.06 3.58 45.21
N VAL A 187 2.27 4.06 45.48
CA VAL A 187 3.30 3.27 46.17
C VAL A 187 2.89 2.99 47.61
N ALA A 188 2.33 3.96 48.33
CA ALA A 188 1.84 3.76 49.69
C ALA A 188 0.72 2.71 49.73
N LEU A 189 -0.28 2.84 48.84
CA LEU A 189 -1.37 1.87 48.70
C LEU A 189 -0.84 0.47 48.34
N ALA A 190 0.18 0.38 47.50
CA ALA A 190 0.81 -0.88 47.16
C ALA A 190 1.50 -1.50 48.39
N LEU A 191 2.26 -0.71 49.15
CA LEU A 191 2.94 -1.14 50.37
C LEU A 191 1.94 -1.66 51.42
N GLU A 192 0.88 -0.91 51.69
CA GLU A 192 -0.18 -1.29 52.63
C GLU A 192 -0.84 -2.63 52.26
N ASN A 193 -1.05 -2.87 50.96
CA ASN A 193 -1.72 -4.08 50.48
C ASN A 193 -0.76 -5.26 50.20
N THR A 194 0.55 -5.07 50.28
CA THR A 194 1.51 -6.13 49.89
C THR A 194 1.36 -7.41 50.69
N GLU A 195 1.26 -7.33 52.02
CA GLU A 195 1.14 -8.50 52.89
C GLU A 195 -0.19 -9.25 52.67
N ALA A 196 -1.28 -8.50 52.49
CA ALA A 196 -2.59 -9.07 52.18
C ALA A 196 -2.59 -9.79 50.81
N LEU A 197 -2.03 -9.16 49.77
CA LEU A 197 -1.89 -9.78 48.45
C LEU A 197 -0.93 -10.98 48.47
N HIS A 198 0.13 -10.92 49.26
CA HIS A 198 1.09 -12.02 49.42
C HIS A 198 0.45 -13.23 50.10
N SER A 199 -0.28 -13.02 51.20
CA SER A 199 -0.99 -14.09 51.90
C SER A 199 -2.11 -14.70 51.03
N LEU A 200 -2.85 -13.90 50.27
CA LEU A 200 -3.82 -14.38 49.28
C LEU A 200 -3.16 -15.21 48.16
N ALA A 201 -2.02 -14.74 47.63
CA ALA A 201 -1.26 -15.48 46.62
C ALA A 201 -0.76 -16.83 47.17
N HIS A 202 -0.30 -16.85 48.43
CA HIS A 202 0.09 -18.07 49.11
C HIS A 202 -1.10 -19.01 49.33
N ALA A 203 -2.24 -18.52 49.82
CA ALA A 203 -3.45 -19.31 50.01
C ALA A 203 -3.94 -19.91 48.67
N ARG A 204 -3.88 -19.12 47.60
CA ARG A 204 -4.20 -19.59 46.23
C ARG A 204 -3.23 -20.67 45.78
N LYS A 205 -1.93 -20.53 46.03
CA LYS A 205 -0.94 -21.57 45.72
C LYS A 205 -1.27 -22.88 46.45
N LEU A 206 -1.58 -22.82 47.75
CA LEU A 206 -1.98 -24.00 48.52
C LEU A 206 -3.24 -24.66 47.96
N MET A 207 -4.26 -23.89 47.57
CA MET A 207 -5.45 -24.45 46.94
C MET A 207 -5.16 -25.09 45.58
N ILE A 208 -4.27 -24.50 44.78
CA ILE A 208 -3.86 -25.06 43.48
C ILE A 208 -3.10 -26.38 43.69
N GLU A 209 -2.16 -26.43 44.64
CA GLU A 209 -1.42 -27.66 44.94
C GLU A 209 -2.34 -28.76 45.45
N LYS A 210 -3.26 -28.48 46.39
CA LYS A 210 -4.27 -29.46 46.80
C LYS A 210 -5.11 -30.00 45.65
N ARG A 211 -5.55 -29.13 44.74
CA ARG A 211 -6.31 -29.57 43.55
C ARG A 211 -5.47 -30.42 42.60
N LYS A 212 -4.16 -30.18 42.49
CA LYS A 212 -3.26 -31.04 41.71
C LYS A 212 -3.08 -32.39 42.39
N GLU A 213 -2.85 -32.41 43.70
CA GLU A 213 -2.75 -33.64 44.50
C GLU A 213 -4.03 -34.49 44.37
N ASP A 214 -5.20 -33.87 44.51
CA ASP A 214 -6.49 -34.55 44.34
C ASP A 214 -6.66 -35.12 42.92
N ALA A 215 -6.24 -34.37 41.89
CA ALA A 215 -6.28 -34.82 40.50
C ALA A 215 -5.29 -35.96 40.22
N GLU A 216 -4.09 -35.92 40.78
CA GLU A 216 -3.09 -36.98 40.69
C GLU A 216 -3.57 -38.26 41.41
N ASN A 217 -4.17 -38.11 42.59
CA ASN A 217 -4.76 -39.23 43.32
C ASN A 217 -5.92 -39.86 42.54
N ALA A 218 -6.81 -39.06 41.97
CA ALA A 218 -7.91 -39.56 41.14
C ALA A 218 -7.41 -40.30 39.89
N LEU A 219 -6.34 -39.82 39.24
CA LEU A 219 -5.70 -40.51 38.12
C LEU A 219 -5.07 -41.84 38.56
N LEU A 220 -4.40 -41.87 39.71
CA LEU A 220 -3.78 -43.07 40.26
C LEU A 220 -4.85 -44.11 40.65
N GLU A 221 -5.97 -43.69 41.23
CA GLU A 221 -7.10 -44.57 41.52
C GLU A 221 -7.73 -45.14 40.25
N ALA A 222 -7.95 -44.30 39.23
CA ALA A 222 -8.45 -44.75 37.93
C ALA A 222 -7.50 -45.75 37.24
N GLU A 223 -6.19 -45.55 37.37
CA GLU A 223 -5.19 -46.49 36.86
C GLU A 223 -5.23 -47.82 37.62
N ARG A 224 -5.33 -47.79 38.95
CA ARG A 224 -5.47 -49.01 39.79
C ARG A 224 -6.75 -49.78 39.48
N GLU A 225 -7.87 -49.08 39.28
CA GLU A 225 -9.13 -49.71 38.89
C GLU A 225 -9.04 -50.33 37.49
N SER A 226 -8.40 -49.64 36.55
CA SER A 226 -8.14 -50.15 35.20
C SER A 226 -7.24 -51.40 35.22
N GLN A 227 -6.22 -51.42 36.09
CA GLN A 227 -5.36 -52.60 36.31
C GLN A 227 -6.15 -53.77 36.91
N ARG A 228 -6.96 -53.54 37.95
CA ARG A 228 -7.83 -54.58 38.54
C ARG A 228 -8.79 -55.17 37.52
N LEU A 229 -9.37 -54.34 36.67
CA LEU A 229 -10.28 -54.80 35.62
C LEU A 229 -9.55 -55.68 34.59
N ARG A 230 -8.31 -55.33 34.22
CA ARG A 230 -7.47 -56.16 33.32
C ARG A 230 -7.13 -57.50 33.96
N GLU A 231 -6.72 -57.51 35.22
CA GLU A 231 -6.43 -58.75 35.97
C GLU A 231 -7.67 -59.65 36.06
N GLN A 232 -8.86 -59.07 36.31
CA GLN A 232 -10.12 -59.82 36.31
C GLN A 232 -10.41 -60.41 34.93
N GLN A 233 -10.24 -59.64 33.85
CA GLN A 233 -10.43 -60.12 32.49
C GLN A 233 -9.44 -61.25 32.13
N GLU A 234 -8.19 -61.16 32.56
CA GLU A 234 -7.19 -62.21 32.39
C GLU A 234 -7.53 -63.47 33.18
N GLN A 235 -7.98 -63.34 34.44
CA GLN A 235 -8.42 -64.46 35.27
C GLN A 235 -9.66 -65.15 34.67
N ASP A 236 -10.63 -64.38 34.20
CA ASP A 236 -11.82 -64.92 33.55
C ASP A 236 -11.46 -65.61 32.23
N ALA A 237 -10.56 -65.03 31.44
CA ALA A 237 -10.03 -65.65 30.21
C ALA A 237 -9.28 -66.96 30.51
N ALA A 238 -8.46 -67.00 31.56
CA ALA A 238 -7.76 -68.20 32.01
C ALA A 238 -8.75 -69.29 32.48
N ARG A 239 -9.77 -68.93 33.26
CA ARG A 239 -10.83 -69.86 33.69
C ARG A 239 -11.61 -70.43 32.51
N LEU A 240 -11.94 -69.59 31.52
CA LEU A 240 -12.58 -70.01 30.28
C LEU A 240 -11.67 -70.94 29.45
N ALA A 241 -10.37 -70.65 29.35
CA ALA A 241 -9.40 -71.49 28.66
C ALA A 241 -9.23 -72.86 29.34
N GLU A 242 -9.17 -72.89 30.68
CA GLU A 242 -9.12 -74.14 31.45
C GLU A 242 -10.39 -74.98 31.24
N ARG A 243 -11.57 -74.34 31.21
CA ARG A 243 -12.84 -75.04 30.94
C ARG A 243 -12.85 -75.65 29.54
N ARG A 244 -12.39 -74.91 28.52
CA ARG A 244 -12.23 -75.43 27.16
C ARG A 244 -11.24 -76.61 27.10
N ALA A 245 -10.11 -76.52 27.80
CA ALA A 245 -9.13 -77.60 27.85
C ALA A 245 -9.68 -78.88 28.50
N LYS A 246 -10.51 -78.74 29.55
CA LYS A 246 -11.23 -79.87 30.18
C LYS A 246 -12.27 -80.47 29.25
N GLU A 247 -13.06 -79.65 28.57
CA GLU A 247 -14.04 -80.09 27.57
C GLU A 247 -13.34 -80.84 26.40
N ASP A 248 -12.22 -80.33 25.91
CA ASP A 248 -11.41 -80.98 24.86
C ASP A 248 -10.74 -82.28 25.36
N ALA A 249 -10.30 -82.36 26.61
CA ALA A 249 -9.76 -83.59 27.20
C ALA A 249 -10.82 -84.67 27.33
N LEU A 250 -12.02 -84.32 27.79
CA LEU A 250 -13.16 -85.23 27.86
C LEU A 250 -13.58 -85.74 26.48
N ARG A 251 -13.51 -84.89 25.44
CA ARG A 251 -13.73 -85.33 24.05
C ARG A 251 -12.69 -86.36 23.61
N ARG A 252 -11.40 -86.09 23.82
CA ARG A 252 -10.34 -87.06 23.48
C ARG A 252 -10.46 -88.38 24.23
N GLU A 253 -10.94 -88.35 25.48
CA GLU A 253 -11.17 -89.55 26.27
C GLU A 253 -12.38 -90.35 25.74
N LYS A 254 -13.47 -89.67 25.37
CA LYS A 254 -14.61 -90.31 24.68
C LYS A 254 -14.20 -90.91 23.35
N ASP A 255 -13.44 -90.19 22.53
CA ASP A 255 -12.96 -90.69 21.23
C ASP A 255 -12.05 -91.93 21.39
N ARG A 256 -11.24 -91.99 22.47
CA ARG A 256 -10.45 -93.19 22.81
C ARG A 256 -11.34 -94.37 23.20
N ILE A 257 -12.32 -94.14 24.07
CA ILE A 257 -13.27 -95.18 24.51
C ILE A 257 -14.08 -95.71 23.31
N GLU A 258 -14.51 -94.83 22.41
CA GLU A 258 -15.23 -95.20 21.19
C GLU A 258 -14.34 -96.00 20.23
N ALA A 259 -13.06 -95.65 20.09
CA ALA A 259 -12.10 -96.43 19.29
C ALA A 259 -11.82 -97.81 19.90
N GLU A 260 -11.65 -97.90 21.23
CA GLU A 260 -11.48 -99.16 21.95
C GLU A 260 -12.72 -100.06 21.82
N LEU A 261 -13.92 -99.47 21.95
CA LEU A 261 -15.19 -100.19 21.78
C LEU A 261 -15.36 -100.67 20.33
N GLN A 262 -15.03 -99.86 19.32
CA GLN A 262 -15.07 -100.28 17.92
C GLN A 262 -14.05 -101.39 17.60
N GLU A 263 -12.91 -101.40 18.27
CA GLU A 263 -11.90 -102.44 18.10
C GLU A 263 -12.33 -103.76 18.77
N GLN A 264 -12.97 -103.68 19.94
CA GLN A 264 -13.65 -104.80 20.58
C GLN A 264 -14.81 -105.33 19.73
N GLU A 265 -15.67 -104.45 19.20
CA GLU A 265 -16.76 -104.83 18.29
C GLU A 265 -16.24 -105.49 17.01
N LYS A 266 -15.11 -105.05 16.44
CA LYS A 266 -14.46 -105.71 15.29
C LYS A 266 -13.93 -107.10 15.65
N GLN A 267 -13.36 -107.26 16.84
CA GLN A 267 -12.89 -108.56 17.34
C GLN A 267 -14.08 -109.51 17.57
N GLU A 268 -15.18 -109.01 18.12
CA GLU A 268 -16.43 -109.75 18.29
C GLU A 268 -17.10 -110.07 16.94
N LEU A 269 -17.10 -109.17 15.96
CA LEU A 269 -17.60 -109.41 14.59
C LEU A 269 -16.74 -110.43 13.83
N MET A 270 -15.43 -110.44 14.04
CA MET A 270 -14.52 -111.47 13.49
C MET A 270 -14.82 -112.84 14.14
N ALA A 271 -15.01 -112.89 15.45
CA ALA A 271 -15.45 -114.11 16.16
C ALA A 271 -16.86 -114.55 15.71
N MET A 272 -17.77 -113.61 15.44
CA MET A 272 -19.12 -113.86 14.95
C MET A 272 -19.12 -114.29 13.47
N MET A 273 -18.19 -113.83 12.64
CA MET A 273 -17.97 -114.30 11.26
C MET A 273 -17.36 -115.71 11.23
N GLU A 274 -16.42 -116.04 12.12
CA GLU A 274 -15.88 -117.39 12.27
C GLU A 274 -16.94 -118.39 12.77
N ALA A 275 -17.84 -117.96 13.66
CA ALA A 275 -19.00 -118.74 14.07
C ALA A 275 -20.05 -118.89 12.94
N ARG A 276 -20.18 -117.90 12.04
CA ARG A 276 -21.17 -117.89 10.95
C ARG A 276 -20.71 -118.55 9.65
N MET A 277 -19.42 -118.89 9.52
CA MET A 277 -18.87 -119.75 8.44
C MET A 277 -19.01 -121.26 8.72
N LYS A 278 -19.45 -121.68 9.92
CA LYS A 278 -19.67 -123.10 10.29
C LYS A 278 -21.12 -123.55 10.30
N SER A 279 -22.09 -122.72 9.93
CA SER A 279 -23.48 -123.15 9.77
C SER A 279 -24.17 -122.40 8.64
N GLY A 280 -24.38 -123.09 7.52
CA GLY A 280 -25.23 -122.62 6.45
C GLY A 280 -26.72 -122.75 6.78
N LYS A 281 -27.44 -121.63 6.76
CA LYS A 281 -28.64 -121.40 5.92
C LYS A 281 -29.27 -120.04 6.22
N VAL A 282 -29.24 -119.18 5.20
CA VAL A 282 -30.27 -118.25 4.69
C VAL A 282 -31.23 -117.67 5.74
N GLY A 283 -31.30 -116.37 6.00
CA GLY A 283 -31.31 -115.26 5.04
C GLY A 283 -32.68 -114.58 5.10
N SER A 284 -32.68 -113.24 5.14
CA SER A 284 -33.86 -112.34 5.14
C SER A 284 -34.47 -111.98 6.50
N LYS A 285 -33.78 -111.08 7.22
CA LYS A 285 -34.34 -109.90 7.92
C LYS A 285 -33.23 -109.00 8.49
N LEU A 286 -32.14 -108.84 7.74
CA LEU A 286 -31.01 -107.99 8.11
C LEU A 286 -30.47 -107.21 6.89
N ALA A 287 -31.39 -106.70 6.08
CA ALA A 287 -31.12 -105.78 4.96
C ALA A 287 -31.86 -104.45 5.10
N ALA A 288 -32.44 -104.18 6.29
CA ALA A 288 -33.31 -103.02 6.52
C ALA A 288 -32.92 -102.14 7.73
N VAL A 289 -31.77 -102.38 8.38
CA VAL A 289 -31.30 -101.57 9.53
C VAL A 289 -29.82 -101.15 9.37
N MET A 290 -29.33 -101.10 8.13
CA MET A 290 -28.05 -100.48 7.76
C MET A 290 -28.26 -99.37 6.70
N LYS A 291 -29.35 -98.62 6.84
CA LYS A 291 -29.51 -97.28 6.25
C LYS A 291 -30.13 -96.38 7.30
N GLY A 292 -29.24 -95.95 8.17
CA GLY A 292 -29.49 -95.03 9.25
C GLY A 292 -28.16 -94.85 9.94
N ALA A 293 -27.14 -94.48 9.18
CA ALA A 293 -26.01 -93.78 9.77
C ALA A 293 -26.64 -92.58 10.46
N GLU A 294 -26.87 -92.71 11.76
CA GLU A 294 -26.95 -91.63 12.74
C GLU A 294 -25.57 -90.95 12.78
N GLY A 295 -25.15 -90.45 11.62
CA GLY A 295 -24.21 -89.37 11.46
C GLY A 295 -25.04 -88.13 11.17
N LYS A 296 -25.94 -87.77 12.09
CA LYS A 296 -26.18 -86.34 12.27
C LYS A 296 -25.04 -85.89 13.15
N GLU A 297 -23.92 -85.54 12.51
CA GLU A 297 -23.24 -84.33 12.92
C GLU A 297 -24.38 -83.33 13.16
N LEU A 298 -24.69 -83.02 14.42
CA LEU A 298 -25.31 -81.76 14.74
C LEU A 298 -24.28 -80.74 14.26
N ASP A 299 -24.49 -80.40 12.99
CA ASP A 299 -23.74 -79.57 12.10
C ASP A 299 -23.03 -78.49 12.93
N ARG A 300 -21.71 -78.40 12.87
CA ARG A 300 -20.97 -77.30 13.50
C ARG A 300 -21.62 -75.95 13.15
N ASP A 301 -22.26 -75.88 11.98
CA ASP A 301 -23.04 -74.75 11.52
C ASP A 301 -24.41 -74.58 12.21
N THR A 302 -25.11 -75.61 12.72
CA THR A 302 -26.33 -75.41 13.54
C THR A 302 -26.01 -74.79 14.89
N ILE A 303 -24.95 -75.25 15.57
CA ILE A 303 -24.51 -74.66 16.85
C ILE A 303 -24.01 -73.21 16.65
N LEU A 304 -23.28 -72.94 15.57
CA LEU A 304 -22.88 -71.58 15.21
C LEU A 304 -24.07 -70.69 14.85
N ARG A 305 -25.09 -71.22 14.13
CA ARG A 305 -26.33 -70.49 13.82
C ARG A 305 -27.14 -70.19 15.08
N GLU A 306 -27.22 -71.12 16.04
CA GLU A 306 -27.90 -70.90 17.33
C GLU A 306 -27.17 -69.86 18.18
N ALA A 307 -25.84 -69.93 18.30
CA ALA A 307 -25.04 -68.92 19.01
C ALA A 307 -25.10 -67.54 18.33
N GLN A 308 -25.16 -67.48 17.00
CA GLN A 308 -25.40 -66.24 16.25
C GLN A 308 -26.82 -65.71 16.50
N ALA A 309 -27.83 -66.59 16.55
CA ALA A 309 -29.21 -66.21 16.84
C ALA A 309 -29.37 -65.69 18.27
N GLU A 310 -28.68 -66.26 19.26
CA GLU A 310 -28.65 -65.75 20.64
C GLU A 310 -27.99 -64.37 20.71
N ARG A 311 -26.83 -64.16 20.06
CA ARG A 311 -26.20 -62.83 19.96
C ARG A 311 -27.10 -61.80 19.28
N LEU A 312 -27.82 -62.18 18.24
CA LEU A 312 -28.78 -61.29 17.57
C LEU A 312 -29.97 -60.95 18.49
N LYS A 313 -30.44 -61.89 19.31
CA LYS A 313 -31.47 -61.61 20.33
C LYS A 313 -30.96 -60.64 21.39
N GLU A 314 -29.73 -60.82 21.89
CA GLU A 314 -29.12 -59.90 22.85
C GLU A 314 -28.96 -58.48 22.28
N GLN A 315 -28.54 -58.36 21.01
CA GLN A 315 -28.47 -57.08 20.30
C GLN A 315 -29.86 -56.43 20.19
N GLN A 316 -30.88 -57.20 19.79
CA GLN A 316 -32.26 -56.70 19.70
C GLN A 316 -32.81 -56.29 21.08
N GLU A 317 -32.46 -57.00 22.16
CA GLU A 317 -32.84 -56.61 23.52
C GLU A 317 -32.14 -55.32 23.96
N LEU A 318 -30.87 -55.14 23.61
CA LEU A 318 -30.14 -53.91 23.89
C LEU A 318 -30.74 -52.73 23.10
N GLU A 319 -31.06 -52.90 21.83
CA GLU A 319 -31.75 -51.89 21.01
C GLU A 319 -33.12 -51.52 21.59
N ARG A 320 -33.88 -52.50 22.11
CA ARG A 320 -35.13 -52.24 22.82
C ARG A 320 -34.93 -51.47 24.13
N LYS A 321 -33.82 -51.68 24.84
CA LYS A 321 -33.46 -50.87 26.03
C LYS A 321 -33.06 -49.45 25.63
N MET A 322 -32.25 -49.30 24.59
CA MET A 322 -31.82 -47.99 24.07
C MET A 322 -33.00 -47.15 23.58
N THR A 323 -33.96 -47.76 22.87
CA THR A 323 -35.17 -47.07 22.43
C THR A 323 -36.08 -46.64 23.59
N LYS A 324 -36.13 -47.40 24.69
CA LYS A 324 -36.84 -46.98 25.92
C LYS A 324 -36.16 -45.79 26.58
N VAL A 325 -34.84 -45.81 26.72
CA VAL A 325 -34.06 -44.69 27.29
C VAL A 325 -34.19 -43.45 26.42
N ALA A 326 -34.14 -43.58 25.09
CA ALA A 326 -34.35 -42.46 24.17
C ALA A 326 -35.73 -41.81 24.36
N ARG A 327 -36.79 -42.61 24.49
CA ARG A 327 -38.13 -42.09 24.80
C ARG A 327 -38.19 -41.39 26.15
N GLN A 328 -37.55 -41.96 27.18
CA GLN A 328 -37.47 -41.33 28.50
C GLN A 328 -36.76 -39.98 28.44
N LEU A 329 -35.65 -39.89 27.71
CA LEU A 329 -34.93 -38.63 27.49
C LEU A 329 -35.80 -37.60 26.77
N ASP A 330 -36.53 -38.00 25.71
CA ASP A 330 -37.45 -37.10 25.00
C ASP A 330 -38.56 -36.55 25.92
N HIS A 331 -39.10 -37.38 26.82
CA HIS A 331 -40.10 -36.95 27.80
C HIS A 331 -39.52 -35.96 28.82
N LEU A 332 -38.31 -36.23 29.33
CA LEU A 332 -37.62 -35.34 30.26
C LEU A 332 -37.28 -33.99 29.61
N GLU A 333 -36.79 -34.02 28.38
CA GLU A 333 -36.46 -32.84 27.60
C GLU A 333 -37.71 -32.02 27.22
N ARG A 334 -38.85 -32.66 26.99
CA ARG A 334 -40.13 -31.96 26.80
C ARG A 334 -40.58 -31.27 28.08
N ALA A 335 -40.58 -31.99 29.21
CA ALA A 335 -40.94 -31.42 30.51
C ALA A 335 -40.02 -30.25 30.89
N ARG A 336 -38.71 -30.39 30.65
CA ARG A 336 -37.74 -29.31 30.85
C ARG A 336 -38.08 -28.07 30.03
N ARG A 337 -38.42 -28.22 28.75
CA ARG A 337 -38.80 -27.08 27.88
C ARG A 337 -40.12 -26.43 28.33
N GLU A 338 -41.08 -27.21 28.80
CA GLU A 338 -42.36 -26.70 29.32
C GLU A 338 -42.14 -25.84 30.57
N GLU A 339 -41.21 -26.22 31.45
CA GLU A 339 -40.83 -25.44 32.63
C GLU A 339 -39.92 -24.23 32.29
N GLU A 340 -39.03 -24.36 31.31
CA GLU A 340 -38.14 -23.28 30.88
C GLU A 340 -38.88 -22.18 30.08
N ALA A 341 -39.91 -22.52 29.30
CA ALA A 341 -40.67 -21.58 28.47
C ALA A 341 -41.21 -20.35 29.22
N PRO A 342 -41.89 -20.48 30.38
CA PRO A 342 -42.37 -19.31 31.13
C PRO A 342 -41.24 -18.48 31.74
N VAL A 343 -40.12 -19.09 32.13
CA VAL A 343 -38.96 -18.37 32.66
C VAL A 343 -38.31 -17.53 31.57
N LEU A 344 -38.14 -18.11 30.37
CA LEU A 344 -37.61 -17.39 29.22
C LEU A 344 -38.53 -16.24 28.78
N ALA A 345 -39.85 -16.45 28.81
CA ALA A 345 -40.82 -15.41 28.49
C ALA A 345 -40.76 -14.23 29.49
N ARG A 346 -40.59 -14.51 30.79
CA ARG A 346 -40.41 -13.48 31.82
C ARG A 346 -39.12 -12.68 31.61
N LEU A 347 -38.00 -13.37 31.40
CA LEU A 347 -36.71 -12.73 31.14
C LEU A 347 -36.74 -11.89 29.84
N ALA A 348 -37.44 -12.34 28.81
CA ALA A 348 -37.64 -11.57 27.59
C ALA A 348 -38.46 -10.29 27.86
N ALA A 349 -39.55 -10.39 28.62
CA ALA A 349 -40.37 -9.24 28.97
C ALA A 349 -39.63 -8.21 29.84
N GLU A 350 -38.81 -8.67 30.78
CA GLU A 350 -37.93 -7.81 31.60
C GLU A 350 -36.91 -7.08 30.72
N ARG A 351 -36.23 -7.80 29.82
CA ARG A 351 -35.29 -7.19 28.86
C ARG A 351 -35.95 -6.16 27.96
N GLU A 352 -37.13 -6.47 27.40
CA GLU A 352 -37.86 -5.50 26.59
C GLU A 352 -38.25 -4.24 27.40
N ALA A 353 -38.59 -4.39 28.67
CA ALA A 353 -38.90 -3.25 29.53
C ALA A 353 -37.66 -2.38 29.80
N GLU A 354 -36.51 -3.00 30.09
CA GLU A 354 -35.23 -2.31 30.25
C GLU A 354 -34.80 -1.59 28.97
N GLU A 355 -34.87 -2.28 27.82
CA GLU A 355 -34.55 -1.72 26.51
C GLU A 355 -35.47 -0.54 26.14
N ARG A 356 -36.78 -0.66 26.41
CA ARG A 356 -37.73 0.45 26.22
C ARG A 356 -37.39 1.65 27.11
N ALA A 357 -37.05 1.43 28.37
CA ALA A 357 -36.68 2.50 29.29
C ALA A 357 -35.41 3.23 28.85
N LEU A 358 -34.38 2.48 28.44
CA LEU A 358 -33.13 3.04 27.91
C LEU A 358 -33.38 3.81 26.61
N TYR A 359 -34.22 3.27 25.72
CA TYR A 359 -34.60 3.96 24.49
C TYR A 359 -35.30 5.29 24.79
N GLU A 360 -36.30 5.30 25.67
CA GLU A 360 -36.99 6.53 26.06
C GLU A 360 -36.06 7.55 26.69
N GLU A 361 -35.11 7.12 27.53
CA GLU A 361 -34.12 8.02 28.11
C GLU A 361 -33.21 8.62 27.03
N SER A 362 -32.75 7.80 26.08
CA SER A 362 -31.91 8.26 24.97
C SER A 362 -32.62 9.30 24.10
N VAL A 363 -33.90 9.08 23.77
CA VAL A 363 -34.74 10.02 23.02
C VAL A 363 -34.91 11.33 23.79
N ARG A 364 -35.12 11.27 25.12
CA ARG A 364 -35.21 12.47 25.96
C ARG A 364 -33.91 13.26 25.96
N GLN A 365 -32.77 12.60 26.13
CA GLN A 365 -31.46 13.24 26.11
C GLN A 365 -31.16 13.87 24.74
N GLU A 366 -31.50 13.19 23.66
CA GLU A 366 -31.31 13.70 22.30
C GLU A 366 -32.20 14.93 22.03
N ALA A 367 -33.46 14.91 22.46
CA ALA A 367 -34.34 16.07 22.36
C ALA A 367 -33.78 17.29 23.11
N VAL A 368 -33.21 17.10 24.31
CA VAL A 368 -32.57 18.17 25.09
C VAL A 368 -31.33 18.70 24.36
N ARG A 369 -30.46 17.81 23.85
CA ARG A 369 -29.26 18.21 23.10
C ARG A 369 -29.61 18.96 21.82
N HIS A 370 -30.59 18.46 21.06
CA HIS A 370 -31.06 19.12 19.85
C HIS A 370 -31.65 20.50 20.16
N ARG A 371 -32.42 20.63 21.24
CA ARG A 371 -32.94 21.93 21.67
C ARG A 371 -31.83 22.91 22.03
N ALA A 372 -30.84 22.48 22.81
CA ALA A 372 -29.69 23.31 23.18
C ALA A 372 -28.87 23.72 21.95
N GLY A 373 -28.64 22.81 21.00
CA GLY A 373 -27.96 23.12 19.73
C GLY A 373 -28.74 24.14 18.90
N TRP A 374 -30.05 23.97 18.76
CA TRP A 374 -30.91 24.92 18.06
C TRP A 374 -30.88 26.32 18.69
N GLU A 375 -30.85 26.42 20.02
CA GLU A 375 -30.73 27.71 20.73
C GLU A 375 -29.38 28.40 20.45
N GLN A 376 -28.29 27.64 20.40
CA GLN A 376 -26.97 28.15 20.00
C GLN A 376 -26.97 28.61 18.53
N ASP A 377 -27.51 27.81 17.62
CA ASP A 377 -27.58 28.14 16.19
C ASP A 377 -28.41 29.40 15.95
N MET A 378 -29.50 29.59 16.71
CA MET A 378 -30.30 30.80 16.63
C MET A 378 -29.55 32.03 17.16
N ALA A 379 -28.81 31.90 18.27
CA ALA A 379 -27.95 32.97 18.77
C ALA A 379 -26.85 33.33 17.76
N ASP A 380 -26.27 32.33 17.12
CA ASP A 380 -25.23 32.49 16.10
C ASP A 380 -25.77 33.15 14.84
N ARG A 381 -26.95 32.74 14.38
CA ARG A 381 -27.67 33.39 13.29
C ARG A 381 -27.89 34.86 13.59
N VAL A 382 -28.42 35.22 14.76
CA VAL A 382 -28.64 36.62 15.14
C VAL A 382 -27.32 37.40 15.16
N ARG A 383 -26.24 36.80 15.65
CA ARG A 383 -24.90 37.40 15.67
C ARG A 383 -24.34 37.62 14.26
N ILE A 384 -24.46 36.64 13.36
CA ILE A 384 -23.97 36.72 11.98
C ILE A 384 -24.81 37.69 11.15
N LEU A 385 -26.12 37.77 11.38
CA LEU A 385 -26.98 38.74 10.68
C LEU A 385 -26.50 40.19 10.87
N LYS A 386 -25.92 40.51 12.03
CA LYS A 386 -25.35 41.85 12.29
C LYS A 386 -24.18 42.21 11.39
N THR A 387 -23.41 41.24 10.91
CA THR A 387 -22.22 41.49 10.08
C THR A 387 -22.50 41.47 8.59
N LEU A 388 -23.74 41.15 8.17
CA LEU A 388 -24.11 41.11 6.75
C LEU A 388 -24.04 42.48 6.08
N ASP A 389 -24.41 43.54 6.80
CA ASP A 389 -24.36 44.90 6.25
C ASP A 389 -22.91 45.35 6.02
N ASP A 390 -22.02 45.10 6.99
CA ASP A 390 -20.58 45.38 6.87
C ASP A 390 -19.94 44.55 5.73
N LYS A 391 -20.35 43.29 5.59
CA LYS A 391 -19.93 42.44 4.47
C LYS A 391 -20.34 43.06 3.14
N ALA A 392 -21.59 43.53 3.00
CA ALA A 392 -22.07 44.11 1.75
C ALA A 392 -21.28 45.38 1.37
N VAL A 393 -20.94 46.22 2.36
CA VAL A 393 -20.10 47.40 2.15
C VAL A 393 -18.70 47.00 1.69
N PHE A 394 -18.06 46.05 2.37
CA PHE A 394 -16.73 45.58 2.02
C PHE A 394 -16.69 44.91 0.63
N GLU A 395 -17.70 44.09 0.32
CA GLU A 395 -17.85 43.45 -0.98
C GLU A 395 -17.98 44.49 -2.10
N ALA A 396 -18.79 45.53 -1.90
CA ALA A 396 -18.92 46.63 -2.86
C ALA A 396 -17.59 47.35 -3.08
N GLN A 397 -16.80 47.62 -2.02
CA GLN A 397 -15.47 48.24 -2.13
C GLN A 397 -14.48 47.38 -2.91
N VAL A 398 -14.42 46.07 -2.62
CA VAL A 398 -13.54 45.13 -3.33
C VAL A 398 -13.93 45.01 -4.80
N ILE A 399 -15.23 44.93 -5.10
CA ILE A 399 -15.73 44.88 -6.48
C ILE A 399 -15.40 46.19 -7.21
N ALA A 400 -15.58 47.35 -6.58
CA ALA A 400 -15.25 48.64 -7.18
C ALA A 400 -13.76 48.73 -7.55
N ARG A 401 -12.85 48.40 -6.62
CA ARG A 401 -11.41 48.40 -6.88
C ARG A 401 -11.03 47.45 -8.02
N ARG A 402 -11.56 46.23 -8.02
CA ARG A 402 -11.31 45.26 -9.11
C ARG A 402 -11.86 45.71 -10.45
N ARG A 403 -12.99 46.42 -10.47
CA ARG A 403 -13.54 47.03 -11.69
C ARG A 403 -12.61 48.11 -12.22
N GLU A 404 -12.08 48.97 -11.36
CA GLU A 404 -11.09 50.00 -11.75
C GLU A 404 -9.83 49.37 -12.35
N GLU A 405 -9.23 48.38 -11.66
CA GLU A 405 -8.07 47.64 -12.16
C GLU A 405 -8.34 46.99 -13.53
N PHE A 406 -9.54 46.41 -13.70
CA PHE A 406 -9.96 45.82 -14.97
C PHE A 406 -10.16 46.86 -16.07
N GLU A 407 -10.74 48.02 -15.75
CA GLU A 407 -10.91 49.11 -16.71
C GLU A 407 -9.58 49.71 -17.15
N GLU A 408 -8.63 49.89 -16.23
CA GLU A 408 -7.27 50.31 -16.57
C GLU A 408 -6.58 49.32 -17.49
N TYR A 409 -6.65 48.03 -17.16
CA TYR A 409 -6.10 46.98 -18.01
C TYR A 409 -6.75 47.00 -19.41
N ARG A 410 -8.08 47.17 -19.48
CA ARG A 410 -8.81 47.31 -20.74
C ARG A 410 -8.36 48.54 -21.54
N ARG A 411 -8.18 49.69 -20.90
CA ARG A 411 -7.66 50.92 -21.55
C ARG A 411 -6.25 50.70 -22.09
N GLN A 412 -5.36 50.06 -21.33
CA GLN A 412 -4.01 49.74 -21.77
C GLN A 412 -4.00 48.80 -22.99
N GLN A 413 -4.88 47.79 -23.00
CA GLN A 413 -5.01 46.88 -24.15
C GLN A 413 -5.53 47.58 -25.40
N LEU A 414 -6.54 48.44 -25.25
CA LEU A 414 -7.06 49.26 -26.35
C LEU A 414 -6.00 50.23 -26.89
N ALA A 415 -5.21 50.86 -26.01
CA ALA A 415 -4.10 51.75 -26.40
C ALA A 415 -3.00 50.98 -27.17
N LYS A 416 -2.59 49.81 -26.68
CA LYS A 416 -1.63 48.93 -27.40
C LYS A 416 -2.17 48.51 -28.77
N GLN A 417 -3.45 48.18 -28.86
CA GLN A 417 -4.09 47.84 -30.13
C GLN A 417 -4.12 49.04 -31.10
N ALA A 418 -4.46 50.24 -30.59
CA ALA A 418 -4.45 51.48 -31.38
C ALA A 418 -3.05 51.82 -31.87
N GLN A 419 -2.02 51.69 -31.02
CA GLN A 419 -0.62 51.91 -31.37
C GLN A 419 -0.17 50.94 -32.47
N ARG A 420 -0.49 49.64 -32.36
CA ARG A 420 -0.19 48.65 -33.42
C ARG A 420 -0.89 48.99 -34.75
N ARG A 421 -2.15 49.45 -34.70
CA ARG A 421 -2.88 49.90 -35.88
C ARG A 421 -2.26 51.16 -36.50
N ALA A 422 -1.76 52.09 -35.68
CA ALA A 422 -1.07 53.29 -36.14
C ALA A 422 0.30 52.95 -36.79
N GLN A 423 1.09 52.09 -36.16
CA GLN A 423 2.36 51.59 -36.71
C GLN A 423 2.14 50.91 -38.07
N ARG A 424 1.16 50.01 -38.17
CA ARG A 424 0.82 49.35 -39.44
C ARG A 424 0.41 50.34 -40.53
N ARG A 425 -0.34 51.39 -40.17
CA ARG A 425 -0.71 52.47 -41.12
C ARG A 425 0.50 53.28 -41.57
N ALA A 426 1.42 53.60 -40.65
CA ALA A 426 2.66 54.30 -40.97
C ALA A 426 3.57 53.45 -41.89
N GLU A 427 3.72 52.16 -41.60
CA GLU A 427 4.48 51.21 -42.45
C GLU A 427 3.88 51.11 -43.86
N ILE A 428 2.56 50.98 -43.99
CA ILE A 428 1.90 50.95 -45.31
C ILE A 428 2.14 52.26 -46.06
N THR A 429 2.11 53.40 -45.35
CA THR A 429 2.35 54.73 -45.95
C THR A 429 3.80 54.88 -46.39
N SER A 430 4.77 54.45 -45.58
CA SER A 430 6.19 54.50 -45.94
C SER A 430 6.49 53.60 -47.14
N GLN A 431 5.93 52.38 -47.16
CA GLN A 431 6.06 51.47 -48.31
C GLN A 431 5.44 52.06 -49.58
N ARG A 432 4.33 52.79 -49.47
CA ARG A 432 3.71 53.47 -50.62
C ARG A 432 4.59 54.60 -51.15
N ILE A 433 5.17 55.40 -50.27
CA ILE A 433 6.11 56.48 -50.63
C ILE A 433 7.37 55.90 -51.26
N GLU A 434 7.93 54.83 -50.69
CA GLU A 434 9.13 54.17 -51.21
C GLU A 434 8.91 53.59 -52.60
N ARG A 435 7.78 52.89 -52.83
CA ARG A 435 7.39 52.41 -54.16
C ARG A 435 7.24 53.55 -55.17
N PHE A 436 6.65 54.68 -54.76
CA PHE A 436 6.50 55.85 -55.62
C PHE A 436 7.87 56.47 -55.99
N LEU A 437 8.76 56.63 -55.01
CA LEU A 437 10.12 57.12 -55.25
C LEU A 437 10.91 56.18 -56.16
N GLU A 438 10.74 54.87 -56.01
CA GLU A 438 11.39 53.87 -56.86
C GLU A 438 10.87 53.94 -58.31
N GLN A 439 9.57 54.18 -58.51
CA GLN A 439 8.99 54.44 -59.84
C GLN A 439 9.56 55.72 -60.46
N CYS A 440 9.60 56.84 -59.74
CA CYS A 440 10.19 58.08 -60.24
C CYS A 440 11.68 57.92 -60.58
N ARG A 441 12.45 57.18 -59.77
CA ARG A 441 13.87 56.88 -60.06
C ARG A 441 14.02 56.07 -61.35
N LYS A 442 13.15 55.09 -61.60
CA LYS A 442 13.15 54.31 -62.85
C LYS A 442 12.79 55.19 -64.05
N GLU A 443 11.80 56.08 -63.93
CA GLU A 443 11.43 57.02 -64.99
C GLU A 443 12.55 58.01 -65.32
N VAL A 444 13.21 58.57 -64.30
CA VAL A 444 14.36 59.46 -64.50
C VAL A 444 15.55 58.71 -65.11
N ALA A 445 15.82 57.48 -64.68
CA ALA A 445 16.89 56.66 -65.25
C ALA A 445 16.65 56.32 -66.73
N VAL A 446 15.40 56.05 -67.13
CA VAL A 446 15.03 55.87 -68.54
C VAL A 446 15.26 57.15 -69.33
N ARG A 447 14.80 58.31 -68.81
CA ARG A 447 15.01 59.60 -69.48
C ARG A 447 16.49 59.98 -69.63
N VAL A 448 17.30 59.71 -68.62
CA VAL A 448 18.75 59.95 -68.69
C VAL A 448 19.40 59.02 -69.72
N ALA A 449 19.02 57.74 -69.75
CA ALA A 449 19.51 56.79 -70.75
C ALA A 449 19.10 57.19 -72.19
N ASP A 450 17.89 57.73 -72.38
CA ASP A 450 17.43 58.24 -73.67
C ASP A 450 18.26 59.47 -74.12
N ILE A 451 18.55 60.41 -73.22
CA ILE A 451 19.40 61.58 -73.49
C ILE A 451 20.84 61.15 -73.82
N GLU A 452 21.41 60.23 -73.03
CA GLU A 452 22.75 59.69 -73.28
C GLU A 452 22.83 58.95 -74.62
N ALA A 453 21.78 58.23 -75.02
CA ALA A 453 21.69 57.58 -76.32
C ALA A 453 21.57 58.60 -77.48
N GLU A 454 20.84 59.70 -77.28
CA GLU A 454 20.68 60.78 -78.26
C GLU A 454 21.99 61.59 -78.41
N GLU A 455 22.67 61.92 -77.32
CA GLU A 455 23.99 62.55 -77.33
C GLU A 455 25.05 61.63 -77.96
N ALA A 456 25.03 60.32 -77.67
CA ALA A 456 25.92 59.35 -78.32
C ALA A 456 25.65 59.20 -79.83
N ALA A 457 24.40 59.37 -80.27
CA ALA A 457 24.05 59.41 -81.69
C ALA A 457 24.54 60.72 -82.35
N ARG A 458 24.37 61.86 -81.69
CA ARG A 458 24.88 63.17 -82.15
C ARG A 458 26.41 63.21 -82.25
N LEU A 459 27.12 62.64 -81.27
CA LEU A 459 28.58 62.55 -81.31
C LEU A 459 29.09 61.63 -82.45
N LYS A 460 28.32 60.61 -82.82
CA LYS A 460 28.60 59.75 -83.99
C LYS A 460 28.32 60.46 -85.32
N GLU A 461 27.36 61.39 -85.37
CA GLU A 461 27.13 62.25 -86.53
C GLU A 461 28.17 63.36 -86.67
N GLU A 462 28.58 64.02 -85.57
CA GLU A 462 29.62 65.05 -85.61
C GLU A 462 30.98 64.47 -86.00
N LYS A 463 31.33 63.28 -85.51
CA LYS A 463 32.53 62.54 -85.95
C LYS A 463 32.49 62.11 -87.43
N LYS A 464 31.33 62.16 -88.09
CA LYS A 464 31.18 61.95 -89.54
C LYS A 464 31.25 63.23 -90.37
N LYS A 465 31.19 64.42 -89.76
CA LYS A 465 31.11 65.72 -90.48
C LYS A 465 32.33 66.64 -90.32
N VAL A 466 33.32 66.30 -89.52
CA VAL A 466 34.56 67.09 -89.39
C VAL A 466 35.76 66.24 -89.82
N GLY A 467 36.06 66.29 -91.13
CA GLY A 467 37.35 65.97 -91.72
C GLY A 467 37.86 67.18 -92.50
N ASP A 468 38.74 67.95 -91.85
CA ASP A 468 39.80 68.89 -92.34
C ASP A 468 39.47 70.06 -93.31
N PRO A 469 40.28 71.16 -93.39
CA PRO A 469 41.47 71.57 -92.59
C PRO A 469 41.59 73.09 -92.21
N ASP A 470 42.57 73.39 -91.33
CA ASP A 470 43.54 74.52 -91.28
C ASP A 470 43.28 76.00 -90.80
N VAL A 471 44.23 76.44 -89.92
CA VAL A 471 44.89 77.77 -89.70
C VAL A 471 44.41 78.79 -88.61
N GLN A 472 45.25 78.88 -87.56
CA GLN A 472 45.86 79.97 -86.71
C GLN A 472 45.21 81.32 -86.28
N ASP A 473 45.67 81.74 -85.08
CA ASP A 473 45.68 83.03 -84.34
C ASP A 473 44.36 83.52 -83.69
N GLY A 474 44.27 84.06 -82.46
CA GLY A 474 45.20 84.30 -81.36
C GLY A 474 44.54 85.21 -80.27
N LEU A 475 44.78 84.88 -78.99
CA LEU A 475 44.81 85.75 -77.77
C LEU A 475 43.55 86.12 -76.93
N ARG A 476 43.64 85.65 -75.67
CA ARG A 476 43.36 86.26 -74.33
C ARG A 476 42.00 86.03 -73.64
N GLY A 477 42.06 85.35 -72.49
CA GLY A 477 41.08 85.48 -71.40
C GLY A 477 41.17 84.45 -70.26
N ALA A 478 41.96 84.76 -69.23
CA ALA A 478 41.79 84.38 -67.81
C ALA A 478 41.96 82.92 -67.32
N VAL A 479 43.08 82.75 -66.61
CA VAL A 479 43.40 81.85 -65.50
C VAL A 479 42.31 81.81 -64.41
N VAL A 480 41.83 80.63 -64.00
CA VAL A 480 41.48 80.29 -62.58
C VAL A 480 41.64 78.77 -62.32
N LEU A 481 42.56 78.47 -61.40
CA LEU A 481 42.75 77.35 -60.47
C LEU A 481 42.05 75.97 -60.64
N ASN A 482 42.91 74.96 -60.74
CA ASN A 482 43.10 73.82 -59.81
C ASN A 482 41.90 73.15 -59.12
N ALA A 483 41.75 71.86 -59.46
CA ALA A 483 41.51 70.72 -58.57
C ALA A 483 40.46 70.86 -57.45
N VAL A 484 39.25 70.33 -57.71
CA VAL A 484 38.37 69.78 -56.66
C VAL A 484 37.82 68.44 -57.15
N LEU A 485 38.62 67.40 -56.95
CA LEU A 485 38.14 66.06 -56.62
C LEU A 485 37.73 66.12 -55.15
N ASP A 486 36.44 66.26 -54.87
CA ASP A 486 35.80 65.73 -53.64
C ASP A 486 34.31 66.06 -53.58
N MET A 487 33.49 65.02 -53.78
CA MET A 487 32.27 64.76 -53.00
C MET A 487 32.04 63.24 -53.01
N ALA A 488 33.07 62.51 -52.63
CA ALA A 488 32.92 61.16 -52.08
C ALA A 488 32.83 61.31 -50.56
N ASN A 489 31.62 61.43 -50.00
CA ASN A 489 31.43 61.13 -48.60
C ASN A 489 29.99 60.77 -48.25
N VAL A 490 29.88 59.76 -47.38
CA VAL A 490 28.69 59.26 -46.69
C VAL A 490 27.80 58.29 -47.48
N VAL A 491 28.29 57.08 -47.76
CA VAL A 491 27.56 55.83 -47.44
C VAL A 491 28.56 54.66 -47.30
N LYS A 492 28.86 54.28 -46.05
CA LYS A 492 29.02 52.89 -45.55
C LYS A 492 29.90 52.89 -44.30
N ARG A 493 29.33 52.52 -43.15
CA ARG A 493 29.78 51.32 -42.44
C ARG A 493 28.69 50.77 -41.50
N PRO A 494 28.65 49.45 -41.33
CA PRO A 494 27.70 48.72 -40.49
C PRO A 494 28.23 48.61 -39.06
N SER A 495 27.35 48.66 -38.07
CA SER A 495 27.68 48.37 -36.67
C SER A 495 27.35 46.91 -36.32
N HIS A 496 28.34 46.03 -36.47
CA HIS A 496 28.39 44.76 -35.74
C HIS A 496 29.28 44.91 -34.49
N ILE A 497 28.67 44.65 -33.34
CA ILE A 497 29.03 43.65 -32.30
C ILE A 497 30.52 43.53 -31.85
N SER A 498 30.65 43.44 -30.51
CA SER A 498 31.80 43.10 -29.65
C SER A 498 32.73 44.29 -29.31
N ALA A 499 33.22 44.48 -28.07
CA ALA A 499 33.43 43.53 -26.99
C ALA A 499 33.52 44.23 -25.61
N SER A 500 33.58 43.36 -24.58
CA SER A 500 34.28 43.52 -23.29
C SER A 500 33.57 44.15 -22.09
N ALA A 501 32.95 43.22 -21.36
CA ALA A 501 33.16 42.98 -19.93
C ALA A 501 34.34 43.70 -19.21
N LYS A 502 33.98 44.40 -18.13
CA LYS A 502 34.72 44.54 -16.85
C LYS A 502 33.65 44.86 -15.78
N LYS A 503 33.11 43.86 -15.07
CA LYS A 503 33.50 43.35 -13.73
C LYS A 503 33.49 44.39 -12.59
N LEU A 504 32.61 44.09 -11.64
CA LEU A 504 32.71 44.19 -10.17
C LEU A 504 32.23 45.45 -9.41
N CYS A 505 31.23 45.17 -8.57
CA CYS A 505 31.10 45.52 -7.14
C CYS A 505 30.23 46.71 -6.70
N HIS A 506 29.18 46.32 -5.97
CA HIS A 506 28.78 46.80 -4.64
C HIS A 506 28.32 48.24 -4.43
N GLY A 507 27.11 48.35 -3.85
CA GLY A 507 26.91 49.25 -2.71
C GLY A 507 26.07 50.50 -2.98
N CYS A 508 24.79 50.41 -2.62
CA CYS A 508 24.09 51.28 -1.67
C CYS A 508 24.39 52.81 -1.65
N LYS A 509 23.28 53.59 -1.65
CA LYS A 509 23.05 54.97 -1.16
C LYS A 509 23.01 56.08 -2.22
N TYR A 510 21.84 56.74 -2.29
CA TYR A 510 21.57 58.21 -2.35
C TYR A 510 20.04 58.32 -2.38
N SER A 511 19.31 58.61 -1.30
CA SER A 511 19.21 59.83 -0.46
C SER A 511 18.77 61.09 -1.22
N LYS A 512 17.54 61.54 -0.88
CA LYS A 512 17.14 62.92 -0.55
C LYS A 512 17.64 64.07 -1.45
N SER A 513 16.68 64.78 -2.05
CA SER A 513 16.25 66.16 -1.68
C SER A 513 15.85 66.95 -2.93
N GLY A 514 14.57 67.29 -3.05
CA GLY A 514 14.06 68.66 -2.89
C GLY A 514 12.93 68.84 -3.91
N VAL A 515 11.83 69.58 -3.72
CA VAL A 515 11.56 70.73 -2.87
C VAL A 515 10.01 70.89 -2.78
N LEU A 516 9.49 70.84 -1.55
CA LEU A 516 8.54 71.75 -0.89
C LEU A 516 7.39 72.42 -1.69
N GLN A 517 6.15 72.22 -1.19
CA GLN A 517 5.22 73.26 -0.67
C GLN A 517 3.94 72.55 -0.14
N LEU A 518 3.77 72.42 1.19
CA LEU A 518 3.00 73.31 2.08
C LEU A 518 1.46 73.15 2.02
N ARG A 519 0.91 72.22 2.82
CA ARG A 519 -0.31 72.43 3.64
C ARG A 519 -0.63 71.22 4.54
N ALA A 520 -0.28 71.34 5.82
CA ALA A 520 -0.91 70.60 6.91
C ALA A 520 -0.66 71.39 8.20
N LEU A 521 -1.73 71.96 8.77
CA LEU A 521 -1.98 72.31 10.17
C LEU A 521 -3.33 73.04 10.23
N PHE A 522 -4.11 72.77 11.28
CA PHE A 522 -5.57 72.97 11.46
C PHE A 522 -6.45 71.83 10.90
N ASP A 523 -6.68 70.76 11.67
CA ASP A 523 -7.72 70.75 12.72
C ASP A 523 -7.71 69.40 13.46
N GLU A 524 -7.46 69.48 14.76
CA GLU A 524 -7.79 68.44 15.74
C GLU A 524 -9.30 68.53 16.06
N VAL A 525 -9.96 67.38 16.04
CA VAL A 525 -11.17 67.11 16.82
C VAL A 525 -10.84 65.88 17.67
N GLU A 526 -10.22 66.12 18.82
CA GLU A 526 -10.59 65.68 20.18
C GLU A 526 -9.55 66.16 21.20
#